data_AF-A0A1G7Z4M5-F1
#
_entry.id   AF-A0A1G7Z4M5-F1
#
_cell.length_a   1.000
_cell.length_b   1.000
_cell.length_c   1.000
_cell.angle_alpha   90.00
_cell.angle_beta   90.00
_cell.angle_gamma   90.00
#
_symmetry.space_group_name_H-M   'P 1'
#
loop_
_entity.id
_entity.type
_entity.pdbx_description
1 polymer ?
#
loop_
_entity_poly.entity_id
_entity_poly.type
_entity_poly.pdbx_seq_one_letter_code
_entity_poly.pdbx_strand_id
1 'polypeptide(L)'
;MSIDKSFPELKPDERDREYRRYTEELRDRVIFEFLFNGRSNRWIDENILLENQEYSRGWFSMGILHHFGLRNPHKGFFSKYDMNDAIKYLTELNKDQYNPIIGALKRYALGTYDLYLENSLEMFLVNRESKKLLKKVGNSQYTDGVRIDKEFHEIFNPEDSKFFVPRGKAREIKVLFNNKIFSAEYRFEDQTDKSIVLQSIRFRKELKKEFEKVFPTPEGEFTIEVGSDLCHFIFSHIAVTIEEDLDPECKDEYSEGKEYYRLHRMRERKSGVVKQAKKLFIKKHGRLFCEVCSADFPKIYGDRGNNFIEGHHRKLVSEMKEGDKTKIEDIAMLCSNCHRMIHKKPIISVEDLAKVVRRQTKVQ
;
A
#
# COMPACT_ATOMS: atom_id res chain seq x y z
N MET A 1 11.41 -29.64 3.98
CA MET A 1 11.87 -30.35 5.22
C MET A 1 10.63 -30.75 6.01
N SER A 2 10.60 -31.89 6.72
CA SER A 2 9.44 -32.21 7.58
C SER A 2 9.45 -31.29 8.81
N ILE A 3 8.28 -30.75 9.16
CA ILE A 3 8.11 -29.93 10.36
C ILE A 3 7.76 -30.87 11.51
N ASP A 4 8.77 -31.22 12.31
CA ASP A 4 8.61 -32.25 13.36
C ASP A 4 8.07 -31.67 14.68
N LYS A 5 7.91 -30.35 14.78
CA LYS A 5 7.35 -29.67 15.96
C LYS A 5 5.85 -29.47 15.80
N SER A 6 5.08 -29.73 16.86
CA SER A 6 3.63 -29.45 16.89
C SER A 6 3.35 -27.94 16.90
N PHE A 7 2.47 -27.47 16.00
CA PHE A 7 2.00 -26.10 15.98
C PHE A 7 1.13 -25.82 17.21
N PRO A 8 1.39 -24.76 17.98
CA PRO A 8 0.55 -24.43 19.12
C PRO A 8 -0.91 -24.17 18.71
N GLU A 9 -1.83 -24.41 19.64
CA GLU A 9 -3.25 -24.17 19.42
C GLU A 9 -3.55 -22.67 19.34
N LEU A 10 -4.42 -22.29 18.40
CA LEU A 10 -4.85 -20.90 18.23
C LEU A 10 -5.85 -20.52 19.32
N LYS A 11 -5.79 -19.25 19.74
CA LYS A 11 -6.77 -18.67 20.67
C LYS A 11 -7.35 -17.37 20.11
N PRO A 12 -8.23 -17.44 19.08
CA PRO A 12 -8.80 -16.26 18.43
C PRO A 12 -9.52 -15.35 19.43
N ASP A 13 -9.46 -14.04 19.18
CA ASP A 13 -10.22 -13.02 19.92
C ASP A 13 -11.28 -12.42 18.98
N GLU A 14 -12.49 -12.22 19.48
CA GLU A 14 -13.58 -11.59 18.74
C GLU A 14 -13.33 -10.09 18.47
N ARG A 15 -12.42 -9.47 19.25
CA ARG A 15 -12.02 -8.09 19.03
C ARG A 15 -11.27 -7.96 17.71
N ASP A 16 -11.83 -7.18 16.79
CA ASP A 16 -11.30 -6.99 15.43
C ASP A 16 -10.99 -5.52 15.10
N ARG A 17 -10.94 -4.65 16.10
CA ARG A 17 -10.70 -3.21 15.91
C ARG A 17 -9.41 -2.94 15.15
N GLU A 18 -8.30 -3.48 15.64
CA GLU A 18 -6.98 -3.34 15.01
C GLU A 18 -6.94 -4.12 13.69
N TYR A 19 -7.64 -5.25 13.61
CA TYR A 19 -7.76 -6.02 12.37
C TYR A 19 -8.42 -5.19 11.27
N ARG A 20 -9.57 -4.54 11.49
CA ARG A 20 -10.25 -3.72 10.47
C ARG A 20 -9.51 -2.41 10.14
N ARG A 21 -8.51 -2.04 10.95
CA ARG A 21 -7.77 -0.79 10.83
C ARG A 21 -6.79 -0.77 9.67
N TYR A 22 -6.29 -1.94 9.28
CA TYR A 22 -5.25 -2.07 8.26
C TYR A 22 -5.74 -2.96 7.13
N THR A 23 -5.17 -2.72 5.95
CA THR A 23 -5.48 -3.49 4.75
C THR A 23 -5.03 -4.94 4.87
N GLU A 24 -5.59 -5.82 4.05
CA GLU A 24 -5.17 -7.24 4.02
C GLU A 24 -3.67 -7.42 3.79
N GLU A 25 -3.07 -6.60 2.94
CA GLU A 25 -1.64 -6.63 2.61
C GLU A 25 -0.78 -6.41 3.85
N LEU A 26 -1.13 -5.39 4.65
CA LEU A 26 -0.41 -5.09 5.89
C LEU A 26 -0.61 -6.20 6.92
N ARG A 27 -1.84 -6.72 7.08
CA ARG A 27 -2.12 -7.81 8.03
C ARG A 27 -1.39 -9.09 7.67
N ASP A 28 -1.39 -9.45 6.40
CA ASP A 28 -0.70 -10.65 5.92
C ASP A 28 0.83 -10.50 6.11
N ARG A 29 1.36 -9.29 5.93
CA ARG A 29 2.77 -8.97 6.24
C ARG A 29 3.07 -9.07 7.73
N VAL A 30 2.17 -8.61 8.61
CA VAL A 30 2.29 -8.78 10.07
C VAL A 30 2.41 -10.27 10.42
N ILE A 31 1.53 -11.10 9.86
CA ILE A 31 1.55 -12.56 10.09
C ILE A 31 2.88 -13.16 9.62
N PHE A 32 3.35 -12.79 8.42
CA PHE A 32 4.62 -13.26 7.89
C PHE A 32 5.81 -12.88 8.79
N GLU A 33 5.94 -11.60 9.15
CA GLU A 33 7.05 -11.10 9.98
C GLU A 33 7.05 -11.74 11.37
N PHE A 34 5.86 -12.02 11.92
CA PHE A 34 5.72 -12.69 13.20
C PHE A 34 6.09 -14.18 13.15
N LEU A 35 5.58 -14.92 12.17
CA LEU A 35 5.74 -16.38 12.07
C LEU A 35 7.09 -16.81 11.50
N PHE A 36 7.63 -16.10 10.51
CA PHE A 36 8.87 -16.47 9.82
C PHE A 36 10.06 -15.70 10.36
N ASN A 37 9.96 -14.37 10.48
CA ASN A 37 11.10 -13.57 10.91
C ASN A 37 11.19 -13.41 12.43
N GLY A 38 10.19 -13.91 13.19
CA GLY A 38 10.17 -13.83 14.64
C GLY A 38 10.28 -12.39 15.16
N ARG A 39 9.74 -11.42 14.41
CA ARG A 39 9.79 -10.00 14.80
C ARG A 39 8.93 -9.74 16.02
N SER A 40 9.36 -8.82 16.88
CA SER A 40 8.55 -8.39 18.04
C SER A 40 7.39 -7.50 17.58
N ASN A 41 6.30 -7.49 18.33
CA ASN A 41 5.16 -6.62 18.02
C ASN A 41 5.57 -5.14 17.93
N ARG A 42 6.50 -4.68 18.79
CA ARG A 42 7.05 -3.31 18.71
C ARG A 42 7.76 -3.04 17.39
N TRP A 43 8.57 -4.00 16.91
CA TRP A 43 9.24 -3.87 15.62
C TRP A 43 8.24 -3.85 14.48
N ILE A 44 7.22 -4.73 14.53
CA ILE A 44 6.19 -4.80 13.50
C ILE A 44 5.37 -3.51 13.46
N ASP A 45 4.96 -3.00 14.62
CA ASP A 45 4.22 -1.73 14.72
C ASP A 45 4.98 -0.59 14.05
N GLU A 46 6.26 -0.44 14.34
CA GLU A 46 7.09 0.63 13.75
C GLU A 46 7.39 0.42 12.26
N ASN A 47 7.80 -0.78 11.87
CA ASN A 47 8.41 -0.99 10.54
C ASN A 47 7.39 -1.44 9.48
N ILE A 48 6.24 -1.97 9.92
CA ILE A 48 5.19 -2.49 9.03
C ILE A 48 3.94 -1.63 9.11
N LEU A 49 3.44 -1.37 10.32
CA LEU A 49 2.21 -0.59 10.54
C LEU A 49 2.48 0.91 10.62
N LEU A 50 3.76 1.31 10.73
CA LEU A 50 4.22 2.70 10.83
C LEU A 50 3.59 3.44 12.01
N GLU A 51 3.38 2.72 13.11
CA GLU A 51 2.93 3.29 14.37
C GLU A 51 4.10 3.86 15.17
N ASN A 52 3.86 5.00 15.82
CA ASN A 52 4.86 5.60 16.71
C ASN A 52 5.09 4.69 17.94
N GLN A 53 6.37 4.34 18.17
CA GLN A 53 6.79 3.46 19.27
C GLN A 53 6.34 3.96 20.66
N GLU A 54 6.26 5.27 20.87
CA GLU A 54 5.87 5.88 22.15
C GLU A 54 4.41 5.53 22.53
N TYR A 55 3.55 5.42 21.52
CA TYR A 55 2.13 5.18 21.68
C TYR A 55 1.76 3.70 21.56
N SER A 56 2.37 3.02 20.58
CA SER A 56 1.94 1.70 20.13
C SER A 56 2.22 0.60 21.14
N ARG A 57 3.43 0.60 21.75
CA ARG A 57 3.93 -0.44 22.66
C ARG A 57 3.79 -1.90 22.14
N GLY A 58 3.53 -2.12 20.84
CA GLY A 58 3.24 -3.45 20.28
C GLY A 58 1.75 -3.80 20.20
N TRP A 59 0.83 -2.92 20.58
CA TRP A 59 -0.60 -3.26 20.72
C TRP A 59 -1.33 -3.44 19.40
N PHE A 60 -0.94 -2.75 18.33
CA PHE A 60 -1.66 -2.80 17.07
C PHE A 60 -1.43 -4.12 16.33
N SER A 61 -0.16 -4.50 16.11
CA SER A 61 0.17 -5.82 15.56
C SER A 61 -0.28 -6.96 16.49
N MET A 62 -0.22 -6.78 17.81
CA MET A 62 -0.77 -7.75 18.76
C MET A 62 -2.27 -7.96 18.56
N GLY A 63 -3.06 -6.89 18.39
CA GLY A 63 -4.49 -6.98 18.11
C GLY A 63 -4.77 -7.75 16.80
N ILE A 64 -4.02 -7.46 15.73
CA ILE A 64 -4.11 -8.20 14.46
C ILE A 64 -3.81 -9.69 14.68
N LEU A 65 -2.66 -10.01 15.30
CA LEU A 65 -2.26 -11.40 15.55
C LEU A 65 -3.27 -12.13 16.44
N HIS A 66 -3.84 -11.43 17.42
CA HIS A 66 -4.79 -12.00 18.35
C HIS A 66 -6.10 -12.39 17.69
N HIS A 67 -6.57 -11.63 16.71
CA HIS A 67 -7.71 -11.97 15.88
C HIS A 67 -7.55 -13.35 15.21
N PHE A 68 -6.34 -13.69 14.75
CA PHE A 68 -6.03 -15.02 14.20
C PHE A 68 -5.71 -16.08 15.26
N GLY A 69 -5.72 -15.72 16.54
CA GLY A 69 -5.31 -16.60 17.63
C GLY A 69 -3.81 -16.83 17.76
N LEU A 70 -2.99 -16.07 17.02
CA LEU A 70 -1.55 -16.10 17.14
C LEU A 70 -1.11 -15.43 18.45
N ARG A 71 -0.13 -16.04 19.10
CA ARG A 71 0.44 -15.68 20.41
C ARG A 71 1.94 -15.97 20.43
N ASN A 72 2.64 -15.54 21.47
CA ASN A 72 4.09 -15.72 21.61
C ASN A 72 4.64 -17.13 21.26
N PRO A 73 3.98 -18.27 21.60
CA PRO A 73 4.48 -19.59 21.20
C PRO A 73 4.60 -19.82 19.68
N HIS A 74 3.88 -19.05 18.87
CA HIS A 74 3.89 -19.14 17.40
C HIS A 74 4.98 -18.26 16.77
N LYS A 75 5.56 -17.33 17.54
CA LYS A 75 6.54 -16.36 17.04
C LYS A 75 7.78 -17.09 16.51
N GLY A 76 8.15 -16.84 15.26
CA GLY A 76 9.29 -17.48 14.61
C GLY A 76 9.15 -18.99 14.42
N PHE A 77 7.94 -19.55 14.56
CA PHE A 77 7.71 -20.99 14.43
C PHE A 77 8.16 -21.52 13.07
N PHE A 78 7.99 -20.71 12.01
CA PHE A 78 8.38 -21.06 10.64
C PHE A 78 9.74 -20.50 10.21
N SER A 79 10.56 -20.00 11.14
CA SER A 79 11.83 -19.30 10.83
C SER A 79 12.86 -20.08 10.02
N LYS A 80 12.79 -21.42 10.04
CA LYS A 80 13.70 -22.32 9.31
C LYS A 80 13.05 -22.97 8.09
N TYR A 81 11.80 -22.65 7.80
CA TYR A 81 11.01 -23.31 6.77
C TYR A 81 10.62 -22.32 5.69
N ASP A 82 10.45 -22.82 4.47
CA ASP A 82 9.88 -22.00 3.41
C ASP A 82 8.35 -21.87 3.57
N MET A 83 7.80 -20.89 2.86
CA MET A 83 6.39 -20.56 2.96
C MET A 83 5.47 -21.67 2.45
N ASN A 84 5.89 -22.41 1.42
CA ASN A 84 5.09 -23.50 0.86
C ASN A 84 5.06 -24.69 1.80
N ASP A 85 6.21 -25.03 2.40
CA ASP A 85 6.33 -26.07 3.44
C ASP A 85 5.43 -25.73 4.64
N ALA A 86 5.42 -24.48 5.10
CA ALA A 86 4.55 -24.02 6.19
C ALA A 86 3.06 -24.10 5.82
N ILE A 87 2.67 -23.65 4.62
CA ILE A 87 1.29 -23.74 4.13
C ILE A 87 0.84 -25.19 4.03
N LYS A 88 1.69 -26.06 3.47
CA LYS A 88 1.41 -27.49 3.34
C LYS A 88 1.19 -28.13 4.71
N TYR A 89 2.12 -27.89 5.64
CA TYR A 89 2.03 -28.40 7.01
C TYR A 89 0.75 -27.95 7.71
N LEU A 90 0.40 -26.67 7.68
CA LEU A 90 -0.85 -26.17 8.29
C LEU A 90 -2.10 -26.77 7.63
N THR A 91 -2.05 -27.03 6.31
CA THR A 91 -3.14 -27.68 5.57
C THR A 91 -3.30 -29.14 6.00
N GLU A 92 -2.20 -29.86 6.21
CA GLU A 92 -2.19 -31.26 6.64
C GLU A 92 -2.69 -31.46 8.08
N LEU A 93 -2.62 -30.43 8.93
CA LEU A 93 -3.26 -30.47 10.26
C LEU A 93 -4.79 -30.61 10.17
N ASN A 94 -5.39 -30.28 9.02
CA ASN A 94 -6.82 -30.42 8.71
C ASN A 94 -7.75 -29.87 9.81
N LYS A 95 -7.43 -28.69 10.35
CA LYS A 95 -8.29 -27.96 11.29
C LYS A 95 -8.73 -26.64 10.70
N ASP A 96 -10.04 -26.40 10.66
CA ASP A 96 -10.64 -25.20 10.06
C ASP A 96 -10.12 -23.89 10.66
N GLN A 97 -9.74 -23.90 11.94
CA GLN A 97 -9.16 -22.74 12.62
C GLN A 97 -7.87 -22.21 11.97
N TYR A 98 -7.14 -23.02 11.20
CA TYR A 98 -5.92 -22.59 10.50
C TYR A 98 -6.21 -21.94 9.14
N ASN A 99 -7.41 -22.11 8.58
CA ASN A 99 -7.76 -21.60 7.25
C ASN A 99 -7.52 -20.08 7.09
N PRO A 100 -7.84 -19.21 8.06
CA PRO A 100 -7.55 -17.78 7.94
C PRO A 100 -6.04 -17.47 7.82
N ILE A 101 -5.19 -18.19 8.55
CA ILE A 101 -3.73 -18.02 8.50
C ILE A 101 -3.19 -18.59 7.18
N ILE A 102 -3.67 -19.76 6.77
CA ILE A 102 -3.32 -20.36 5.47
C ILE A 102 -3.68 -19.40 4.33
N GLY A 103 -4.88 -18.79 4.39
CA GLY A 103 -5.34 -17.77 3.46
C GLY A 103 -4.38 -16.58 3.42
N ALA A 104 -4.06 -15.99 4.57
CA ALA A 104 -3.11 -14.88 4.67
C ALA A 104 -1.73 -15.21 4.10
N LEU A 105 -1.17 -16.38 4.42
CA LEU A 105 0.13 -16.82 3.90
C LEU A 105 0.08 -17.05 2.38
N LYS A 106 -1.00 -17.65 1.86
CA LYS A 106 -1.18 -17.81 0.40
C LYS A 106 -1.28 -16.46 -0.30
N ARG A 107 -2.08 -15.53 0.23
CA ARG A 107 -2.21 -14.17 -0.32
C ARG A 107 -0.88 -13.45 -0.31
N TYR A 108 -0.12 -13.51 0.79
CA TYR A 108 1.22 -12.94 0.88
C TYR A 108 2.22 -13.58 -0.10
N ALA A 109 2.23 -14.92 -0.20
CA ALA A 109 3.12 -15.66 -1.10
C ALA A 109 2.87 -15.30 -2.57
N LEU A 110 1.58 -15.27 -2.93
CA LEU A 110 1.12 -15.09 -4.30
C LEU A 110 0.91 -13.62 -4.66
N GLY A 111 0.93 -12.68 -3.71
CA GLY A 111 0.53 -11.29 -3.92
C GLY A 111 -0.86 -11.18 -4.54
N THR A 112 -1.79 -12.05 -4.14
CA THR A 112 -3.18 -12.08 -4.63
C THR A 112 -4.10 -11.70 -3.49
N TYR A 113 -4.78 -10.57 -3.61
CA TYR A 113 -5.73 -10.07 -2.64
C TYR A 113 -7.11 -10.04 -3.28
N ASP A 114 -8.16 -10.19 -2.48
CA ASP A 114 -9.52 -10.09 -3.00
C ASP A 114 -9.79 -8.64 -3.40
N LEU A 115 -10.06 -8.44 -4.70
CA LEU A 115 -10.25 -7.12 -5.30
C LEU A 115 -11.54 -6.44 -4.83
N TYR A 116 -12.45 -7.20 -4.21
CA TYR A 116 -13.79 -6.73 -3.84
C TYR A 116 -14.04 -6.67 -2.33
N LEU A 117 -13.03 -6.94 -1.51
CA LEU A 117 -13.15 -6.71 -0.07
C LEU A 117 -13.07 -5.20 0.24
N GLU A 118 -14.01 -4.69 1.04
CA GLU A 118 -14.12 -3.26 1.41
C GLU A 118 -12.85 -2.67 2.06
N ASN A 119 -11.93 -3.50 2.56
CA ASN A 119 -10.68 -3.05 3.19
C ASN A 119 -9.43 -3.40 2.36
N SER A 120 -9.58 -3.79 1.10
CA SER A 120 -8.44 -4.03 0.21
C SER A 120 -7.78 -2.70 -0.18
N LEU A 121 -6.46 -2.69 -0.37
CA LEU A 121 -5.75 -1.49 -0.82
C LEU A 121 -6.24 -1.00 -2.19
N GLU A 122 -6.81 -1.91 -2.98
CA GLU A 122 -7.38 -1.63 -4.29
C GLU A 122 -8.54 -0.67 -4.26
N MET A 123 -9.32 -0.71 -3.16
CA MET A 123 -10.40 0.23 -2.98
C MET A 123 -9.92 1.68 -2.82
N PHE A 124 -8.64 1.85 -2.47
CA PHE A 124 -7.98 3.12 -2.25
C PHE A 124 -6.95 3.45 -3.34
N LEU A 125 -7.12 2.88 -4.54
CA LEU A 125 -6.39 3.39 -5.70
C LEU A 125 -7.08 4.62 -6.26
N VAL A 126 -6.31 5.70 -6.35
CA VAL A 126 -6.76 6.95 -6.98
C VAL A 126 -7.25 6.67 -8.39
N ASN A 127 -8.49 7.04 -8.68
CA ASN A 127 -8.95 7.13 -10.06
C ASN A 127 -8.17 8.27 -10.74
N ARG A 128 -7.31 7.94 -11.72
CA ARG A 128 -6.39 8.91 -12.36
C ARG A 128 -7.09 10.07 -13.08
N GLU A 129 -8.38 9.94 -13.34
CA GLU A 129 -9.21 10.98 -13.94
C GLU A 129 -9.89 11.88 -12.90
N SER A 130 -9.92 11.45 -11.63
CA SER A 130 -10.56 12.21 -10.56
C SER A 130 -9.69 13.39 -10.11
N LYS A 131 -10.33 14.57 -10.00
CA LYS A 131 -9.69 15.79 -9.51
C LYS A 131 -9.35 15.61 -8.02
N LYS A 132 -8.22 16.18 -7.59
CA LYS A 132 -7.80 16.20 -6.18
C LYS A 132 -8.29 17.45 -5.49
N LEU A 133 -8.99 17.31 -4.36
CA LEU A 133 -9.42 18.45 -3.54
C LEU A 133 -8.31 18.82 -2.56
N LEU A 134 -7.74 20.01 -2.70
CA LEU A 134 -6.76 20.57 -1.76
C LEU A 134 -7.47 21.32 -0.63
N LYS A 135 -7.15 21.02 0.63
CA LYS A 135 -7.68 21.72 1.81
C LYS A 135 -6.55 22.15 2.73
N LYS A 136 -6.70 23.37 3.27
CA LYS A 136 -5.94 23.80 4.45
C LYS A 136 -6.51 23.14 5.70
N VAL A 137 -5.64 22.75 6.61
CA VAL A 137 -6.01 22.26 7.93
C VAL A 137 -6.56 23.43 8.74
N GLY A 138 -7.66 23.19 9.47
CA GLY A 138 -8.28 24.17 10.33
C GLY A 138 -9.10 23.53 11.44
N ASN A 139 -9.67 24.37 12.31
CA ASN A 139 -10.35 23.91 13.53
C ASN A 139 -11.50 22.92 13.29
N SER A 140 -12.17 22.98 12.14
CA SER A 140 -13.29 22.07 11.85
C SER A 140 -12.88 20.62 11.70
N GLN A 141 -11.62 20.30 11.33
CA GLN A 141 -11.17 18.92 11.20
C GLN A 141 -11.05 18.19 12.55
N TYR A 142 -10.92 18.96 13.64
CA TYR A 142 -10.82 18.46 15.01
C TYR A 142 -12.20 18.28 15.66
N THR A 143 -13.17 19.10 15.28
CA THR A 143 -14.52 19.07 15.88
C THR A 143 -15.53 18.30 15.04
N ASP A 144 -15.43 18.38 13.71
CA ASP A 144 -16.47 17.97 12.78
C ASP A 144 -15.92 17.10 11.65
N GLY A 145 -15.18 17.70 10.72
CA GLY A 145 -14.72 17.07 9.48
C GLY A 145 -14.36 18.12 8.44
N VAL A 146 -14.70 17.87 7.17
CA VAL A 146 -14.25 18.69 6.04
C VAL A 146 -15.44 19.12 5.18
N ARG A 147 -15.51 20.41 4.85
CA ARG A 147 -16.45 20.92 3.85
C ARG A 147 -15.92 20.68 2.44
N ILE A 148 -16.79 20.23 1.55
CA ILE A 148 -16.47 19.97 0.14
C ILE A 148 -16.74 21.22 -0.68
N ASP A 149 -15.74 21.63 -1.44
CA ASP A 149 -15.82 22.81 -2.31
C ASP A 149 -16.78 22.53 -3.46
N LYS A 150 -17.53 23.56 -3.90
CA LYS A 150 -18.65 23.42 -4.85
C LYS A 150 -18.25 22.68 -6.14
N GLU A 151 -17.04 22.92 -6.63
CA GLU A 151 -16.50 22.27 -7.84
C GLU A 151 -16.32 20.75 -7.71
N PHE A 152 -16.35 20.19 -6.49
CA PHE A 152 -16.26 18.75 -6.24
C PHE A 152 -17.61 18.11 -5.91
N HIS A 153 -18.72 18.87 -5.89
CA HIS A 153 -20.05 18.34 -5.54
C HIS A 153 -20.50 17.28 -6.55
N GLU A 154 -20.40 17.56 -7.85
CA GLU A 154 -20.74 16.60 -8.91
C GLU A 154 -19.73 15.43 -8.99
N ILE A 155 -18.49 15.62 -8.53
CA ILE A 155 -17.46 14.58 -8.54
C ILE A 155 -17.67 13.60 -7.39
N PHE A 156 -17.95 14.11 -6.18
CA PHE A 156 -18.06 13.28 -4.97
C PHE A 156 -19.50 12.81 -4.72
N ASN A 157 -20.48 13.44 -5.36
CA ASN A 157 -21.89 13.12 -5.25
C ASN A 157 -22.68 13.32 -6.56
N PRO A 158 -22.30 12.63 -7.65
CA PRO A 158 -23.01 12.70 -8.93
C PRO A 158 -24.46 12.18 -8.81
N GLU A 159 -25.42 12.91 -9.40
CA GLU A 159 -26.86 12.63 -9.29
C GLU A 159 -27.30 11.33 -9.98
N ASP A 160 -26.59 10.92 -11.03
CA ASP A 160 -26.84 9.72 -11.81
C ASP A 160 -26.22 8.45 -11.20
N SER A 161 -25.51 8.59 -10.08
CA SER A 161 -24.83 7.48 -9.43
C SER A 161 -25.70 6.75 -8.43
N LYS A 162 -25.54 5.42 -8.37
CA LYS A 162 -26.13 4.58 -7.30
C LYS A 162 -25.70 4.99 -5.89
N PHE A 163 -24.60 5.75 -5.78
CA PHE A 163 -24.10 6.23 -4.51
C PHE A 163 -24.70 7.58 -4.10
N PHE A 164 -25.47 8.26 -4.97
CA PHE A 164 -25.98 9.60 -4.74
C PHE A 164 -26.62 9.78 -3.35
N VAL A 165 -26.25 10.89 -2.70
CA VAL A 165 -26.74 11.29 -1.38
C VAL A 165 -27.64 12.50 -1.56
N PRO A 166 -28.97 12.35 -1.35
CA PRO A 166 -29.87 13.49 -1.41
C PRO A 166 -29.72 14.40 -0.19
N ARG A 167 -30.18 15.64 -0.32
CA ARG A 167 -30.14 16.65 0.74
C ARG A 167 -30.72 16.13 2.06
N GLY A 168 -30.01 16.40 3.16
CA GLY A 168 -30.35 15.94 4.51
C GLY A 168 -29.97 14.49 4.82
N LYS A 169 -29.46 13.73 3.85
CA LYS A 169 -29.00 12.34 4.04
C LYS A 169 -27.48 12.24 4.09
N ALA A 170 -27.01 11.06 4.48
CA ALA A 170 -25.60 10.71 4.55
C ALA A 170 -25.35 9.30 4.01
N ARG A 171 -24.12 9.07 3.54
CA ARG A 171 -23.57 7.79 3.08
C ARG A 171 -22.35 7.45 3.94
N GLU A 172 -22.28 6.22 4.45
CA GLU A 172 -21.06 5.75 5.11
C GLU A 172 -19.94 5.58 4.08
N ILE A 173 -18.75 6.05 4.45
CA ILE A 173 -17.55 5.97 3.62
C ILE A 173 -16.37 5.44 4.43
N LYS A 174 -15.35 4.95 3.73
CA LYS A 174 -14.04 4.60 4.26
C LYS A 174 -13.02 5.62 3.82
N VAL A 175 -12.15 6.02 4.74
CA VAL A 175 -11.04 6.95 4.50
C VAL A 175 -9.75 6.23 4.80
N LEU A 176 -8.86 6.13 3.80
CA LEU A 176 -7.46 5.77 4.00
C LEU A 176 -6.69 7.04 4.35
N PHE A 177 -6.16 7.10 5.57
CA PHE A 177 -5.35 8.21 6.05
C PHE A 177 -4.22 7.67 6.91
N ASN A 178 -3.00 8.16 6.71
CA ASN A 178 -1.82 7.70 7.45
C ASN A 178 -1.71 6.15 7.53
N ASN A 179 -1.89 5.46 6.39
CA ASN A 179 -1.88 4.00 6.24
C ASN A 179 -2.94 3.21 7.04
N LYS A 180 -3.97 3.90 7.54
CA LYS A 180 -5.04 3.28 8.30
C LYS A 180 -6.39 3.60 7.69
N ILE A 181 -7.31 2.65 7.80
CA ILE A 181 -8.68 2.79 7.34
C ILE A 181 -9.54 3.30 8.49
N PHE A 182 -10.41 4.26 8.18
CA PHE A 182 -11.37 4.86 9.10
C PHE A 182 -12.76 4.89 8.50
N SER A 183 -13.79 4.65 9.31
CA SER A 183 -15.17 5.00 8.92
C SER A 183 -15.40 6.51 9.06
N ALA A 184 -16.04 7.11 8.08
CA ALA A 184 -16.52 8.48 8.07
C ALA A 184 -17.88 8.55 7.33
N GLU A 185 -18.47 9.73 7.23
CA GLU A 185 -19.76 9.91 6.54
C GLU A 185 -19.68 11.05 5.53
N TYR A 186 -20.08 10.78 4.28
CA TYR A 186 -20.35 11.83 3.31
C TYR A 186 -21.78 12.33 3.48
N ARG A 187 -21.98 13.64 3.63
CA ARG A 187 -23.28 14.23 3.92
C ARG A 187 -23.61 15.38 2.99
N PHE A 188 -24.82 15.36 2.44
CA PHE A 188 -25.43 16.56 1.88
C PHE A 188 -26.22 17.23 3.00
N GLU A 189 -25.71 18.36 3.51
CA GLU A 189 -26.27 19.06 4.65
C GLU A 189 -27.64 19.65 4.32
N ASP A 190 -28.56 19.57 5.28
CA ASP A 190 -29.80 20.31 5.19
C ASP A 190 -29.62 21.69 5.82
N GLN A 191 -29.94 22.73 5.07
CA GLN A 191 -29.83 24.13 5.47
C GLN A 191 -31.21 24.77 5.36
N THR A 192 -31.52 25.66 6.31
CA THR A 192 -32.77 26.41 6.35
C THR A 192 -32.95 27.24 5.09
N ASP A 193 -31.88 27.88 4.62
CA ASP A 193 -31.83 28.50 3.31
C ASP A 193 -31.57 27.44 2.22
N LYS A 194 -32.55 27.26 1.34
CA LYS A 194 -32.48 26.28 0.25
C LYS A 194 -31.45 26.65 -0.82
N SER A 195 -31.06 27.92 -0.93
CA SER A 195 -30.03 28.39 -1.86
C SER A 195 -28.61 27.95 -1.46
N ILE A 196 -28.41 27.63 -0.17
CA ILE A 196 -27.13 27.15 0.34
C ILE A 196 -27.04 25.64 0.07
N VAL A 197 -26.12 25.29 -0.83
CA VAL A 197 -25.74 23.90 -1.11
C VAL A 197 -24.44 23.61 -0.36
N LEU A 198 -24.52 22.78 0.67
CA LEU A 198 -23.39 22.41 1.51
C LEU A 198 -23.25 20.89 1.57
N GLN A 199 -22.07 20.39 1.21
CA GLN A 199 -21.71 18.99 1.32
C GLN A 199 -20.45 18.84 2.17
N SER A 200 -20.35 17.77 2.96
CA SER A 200 -19.26 17.57 3.91
C SER A 200 -18.87 16.11 4.07
N ILE A 201 -17.63 15.86 4.48
CA ILE A 201 -17.19 14.58 5.04
C ILE A 201 -17.08 14.76 6.55
N ARG A 202 -17.92 14.07 7.32
CA ARG A 202 -17.95 14.08 8.78
C ARG A 202 -17.02 13.01 9.34
N PHE A 203 -16.10 13.42 10.20
CA PHE A 203 -15.14 12.51 10.82
C PHE A 203 -15.78 11.82 12.02
N ARG A 204 -15.53 10.51 12.15
CA ARG A 204 -15.79 9.78 13.40
C ARG A 204 -14.62 9.95 14.36
N LYS A 205 -14.83 9.57 15.63
CA LYS A 205 -13.88 9.75 16.75
C LYS A 205 -12.46 9.30 16.42
N GLU A 206 -12.30 8.14 15.80
CA GLU A 206 -10.98 7.59 15.52
C GLU A 206 -10.24 8.36 14.41
N LEU A 207 -10.96 8.83 13.37
CA LEU A 207 -10.35 9.65 12.32
C LEU A 207 -9.90 11.01 12.87
N LYS A 208 -10.70 11.64 13.74
CA LYS A 208 -10.32 12.89 14.43
C LYS A 208 -9.01 12.73 15.21
N LYS A 209 -8.91 11.67 16.03
CA LYS A 209 -7.69 11.38 16.80
C LYS A 209 -6.48 11.14 15.92
N GLU A 210 -6.63 10.48 14.78
CA GLU A 210 -5.48 10.32 13.87
C GLU A 210 -5.12 11.63 13.21
N PHE A 211 -6.11 12.42 12.82
CA PHE A 211 -5.90 13.75 12.25
C PHE A 211 -5.14 14.65 13.23
N GLU A 212 -5.50 14.64 14.51
CA GLU A 212 -4.76 15.30 15.61
C GLU A 212 -3.31 14.82 15.76
N LYS A 213 -3.04 13.54 15.54
CA LYS A 213 -1.68 12.99 15.60
C LYS A 213 -0.83 13.45 14.43
N VAL A 214 -1.40 13.50 13.23
CA VAL A 214 -0.69 13.89 11.99
C VAL A 214 -0.53 15.41 11.91
N PHE A 215 -1.54 16.16 12.37
CA PHE A 215 -1.57 17.62 12.44
C PHE A 215 -1.84 18.07 13.89
N PRO A 216 -0.80 18.16 14.73
CA PRO A 216 -0.96 18.60 16.12
C PRO A 216 -1.42 20.05 16.27
N THR A 217 -1.10 20.89 15.28
CA THR A 217 -1.55 22.28 15.17
C THR A 217 -2.50 22.43 13.98
N PRO A 218 -3.42 23.41 13.98
CA PRO A 218 -4.37 23.66 12.89
C PRO A 218 -3.69 24.31 11.67
N GLU A 219 -2.55 23.77 11.27
CA GLU A 219 -1.67 24.27 10.22
C GLU A 219 -1.30 23.14 9.26
N GLY A 220 -1.00 23.52 8.01
CA GLY A 220 -0.64 22.59 6.95
C GLY A 220 -1.77 22.34 5.95
N GLU A 221 -1.50 21.43 5.01
CA GLU A 221 -2.39 21.13 3.90
C GLU A 221 -2.52 19.63 3.70
N PHE A 222 -3.68 19.22 3.22
CA PHE A 222 -3.96 17.84 2.85
C PHE A 222 -4.85 17.78 1.61
N THR A 223 -4.77 16.67 0.90
CA THR A 223 -5.59 16.39 -0.28
C THR A 223 -6.60 15.31 0.01
N ILE A 224 -7.76 15.41 -0.63
CA ILE A 224 -8.81 14.41 -0.65
C ILE A 224 -8.98 13.91 -2.08
N GLU A 225 -8.94 12.60 -2.25
CA GLU A 225 -9.12 11.93 -3.54
C GLU A 225 -10.15 10.81 -3.40
N VAL A 226 -10.87 10.52 -4.47
CA VAL A 226 -11.75 9.36 -4.55
C VAL A 226 -10.91 8.14 -4.90
N GLY A 227 -11.16 7.03 -4.21
CA GLY A 227 -10.58 5.73 -4.50
C GLY A 227 -11.22 5.10 -5.74
N SER A 228 -11.42 3.79 -5.69
CA SER A 228 -12.06 3.05 -6.80
C SER A 228 -13.56 3.31 -6.91
N ASP A 229 -14.22 3.75 -5.83
CA ASP A 229 -15.62 4.15 -5.82
C ASP A 229 -15.90 5.32 -4.85
N LEU A 230 -17.15 5.80 -4.84
CA LEU A 230 -17.61 6.93 -4.03
C LEU A 230 -17.83 6.61 -2.54
N CYS A 231 -17.55 5.39 -2.12
CA CYS A 231 -17.49 4.97 -0.73
C CYS A 231 -16.05 4.96 -0.18
N HIS A 232 -15.02 5.10 -1.02
CA HIS A 232 -13.63 5.06 -0.60
C HIS A 232 -12.92 6.37 -0.93
N PHE A 233 -12.28 6.96 0.09
CA PHE A 233 -11.56 8.22 -0.02
C PHE A 233 -10.15 8.07 0.50
N ILE A 234 -9.23 8.85 -0.06
CA ILE A 234 -7.81 8.84 0.29
C ILE A 234 -7.45 10.24 0.75
N PHE A 235 -6.95 10.35 1.98
CA PHE A 235 -6.45 11.59 2.53
C PHE A 235 -4.93 11.52 2.57
N SER A 236 -4.28 12.52 1.97
CA SER A 236 -2.81 12.62 1.98
C SER A 236 -2.40 13.98 2.48
N HIS A 237 -1.52 14.05 3.48
CA HIS A 237 -0.92 15.32 3.85
C HIS A 237 0.08 15.74 2.76
N ILE A 238 0.18 17.04 2.50
CA ILE A 238 1.25 17.60 1.68
C ILE A 238 2.38 17.92 2.64
N ALA A 239 3.57 17.37 2.38
CA ALA A 239 4.75 17.85 3.06
C ALA A 239 4.94 19.31 2.68
N VAL A 240 4.67 20.21 3.62
CA VAL A 240 5.07 21.62 3.50
C VAL A 240 6.59 21.59 3.44
N THR A 241 7.16 21.84 2.26
CA THR A 241 8.49 22.45 2.20
C THR A 241 8.33 23.77 2.92
N ILE A 242 8.80 23.82 4.16
CA ILE A 242 8.92 25.08 4.89
C ILE A 242 9.84 25.93 4.01
N GLU A 243 9.28 26.94 3.35
CA GLU A 243 10.09 28.07 2.90
C GLU A 243 10.67 28.64 4.18
N GLU A 244 11.97 28.40 4.37
CA GLU A 244 12.75 28.91 5.49
C GLU A 244 12.63 30.44 5.51
N ASP A 245 12.05 30.97 6.58
CA ASP A 245 12.45 32.30 7.04
C ASP A 245 13.95 32.20 7.35
N LEU A 246 14.74 32.67 6.40
CA LEU A 246 16.21 32.73 6.45
C LEU A 246 16.64 33.61 7.63
N ASP A 247 17.07 32.97 8.72
CA ASP A 247 17.98 33.59 9.69
C ASP A 247 19.43 33.33 9.20
N PRO A 248 20.19 34.34 8.73
CA PRO A 248 21.42 34.09 7.95
C PRO A 248 22.64 33.62 8.75
N GLU A 249 22.52 33.33 10.04
CA GLU A 249 23.67 33.04 10.90
C GLU A 249 23.47 31.80 11.78
N CYS A 250 23.43 30.61 11.17
CA CYS A 250 23.88 29.42 11.89
C CYS A 250 24.52 28.40 10.95
N LYS A 251 25.76 28.04 11.28
CA LYS A 251 26.66 27.17 10.53
C LYS A 251 26.28 25.71 10.68
N ASP A 252 26.41 24.99 9.57
CA ASP A 252 26.80 23.57 9.48
C ASP A 252 26.12 22.59 10.44
N GLU A 253 24.82 22.33 10.25
CA GLU A 253 24.20 21.03 10.56
C GLU A 253 22.80 20.92 9.96
N TYR A 254 22.67 20.17 8.86
CA TYR A 254 21.36 19.79 8.30
C TYR A 254 20.92 18.47 8.94
N SER A 255 19.77 18.46 9.62
CA SER A 255 19.09 17.20 9.97
C SER A 255 18.32 16.66 8.76
N GLU A 256 19.03 16.14 7.75
CA GLU A 256 18.43 15.23 6.78
C GLU A 256 18.05 13.93 7.50
N GLY A 257 16.76 13.58 7.54
CA GLY A 257 16.34 12.34 8.21
C GLY A 257 14.85 12.10 8.47
N LYS A 258 13.94 13.04 8.17
CA LYS A 258 12.51 12.71 8.19
C LYS A 258 12.12 11.92 6.94
N GLU A 259 12.21 10.60 7.04
CA GLU A 259 11.65 9.68 6.05
C GLU A 259 10.13 9.83 5.99
N TYR A 260 9.63 10.47 4.92
CA TYR A 260 8.23 10.40 4.54
C TYR A 260 8.10 9.49 3.32
N TYR A 261 7.63 8.26 3.54
CA TYR A 261 7.28 7.36 2.45
C TYR A 261 5.92 7.75 1.87
N ARG A 262 5.94 8.43 0.72
CA ARG A 262 4.82 8.44 -0.23
C ARG A 262 4.51 6.99 -0.55
N LEU A 263 3.27 6.53 -0.33
CA LEU A 263 2.78 5.18 -0.64
C LEU A 263 2.98 4.89 -2.14
N HIS A 264 4.19 4.48 -2.52
CA HIS A 264 4.58 4.23 -3.89
C HIS A 264 4.86 2.72 -4.03
N ARG A 265 4.05 2.05 -4.87
CA ARG A 265 4.30 0.71 -5.42
C ARG A 265 4.31 -0.46 -4.43
N MET A 266 3.16 -0.80 -3.84
CA MET A 266 2.94 -2.14 -3.27
C MET A 266 2.21 -3.12 -4.20
N ARG A 267 1.85 -2.69 -5.42
CA ARG A 267 1.12 -3.52 -6.41
C ARG A 267 2.01 -4.30 -7.40
N GLU A 268 3.33 -4.25 -7.25
CA GLU A 268 4.24 -4.69 -8.34
C GLU A 268 5.14 -5.89 -8.04
N ARG A 269 4.97 -6.60 -6.92
CA ARG A 269 5.84 -7.75 -6.63
C ARG A 269 5.09 -8.96 -6.07
N LYS A 270 4.48 -9.72 -6.97
CA LYS A 270 4.56 -11.19 -6.84
C LYS A 270 6.03 -11.58 -6.98
N SER A 271 6.78 -11.60 -5.88
CA SER A 271 8.22 -11.90 -5.91
C SER A 271 8.52 -13.26 -6.56
N GLY A 272 7.55 -14.19 -6.53
CA GLY A 272 7.62 -15.48 -7.21
C GLY A 272 7.74 -15.40 -8.73
N VAL A 273 6.93 -14.54 -9.39
CA VAL A 273 6.93 -14.43 -10.86
C VAL A 273 8.25 -13.83 -11.36
N VAL A 274 8.76 -12.79 -10.70
CA VAL A 274 10.05 -12.19 -11.05
C VAL A 274 11.22 -13.15 -10.76
N LYS A 275 11.18 -13.91 -9.66
CA LYS A 275 12.19 -14.95 -9.37
C LYS A 275 12.18 -16.06 -10.44
N GLN A 276 11.00 -16.52 -10.85
CA GLN A 276 10.85 -17.51 -11.91
C GLN A 276 11.29 -16.97 -13.27
N ALA A 277 10.93 -15.72 -13.59
CA ALA A 277 11.36 -15.03 -14.80
C ALA A 277 12.89 -14.92 -14.85
N LYS A 278 13.55 -14.51 -13.76
CA LYS A 278 15.03 -14.49 -13.67
C LYS A 278 15.66 -15.86 -13.92
N LYS A 279 15.12 -16.92 -13.30
CA LYS A 279 15.61 -18.29 -13.50
C LYS A 279 15.47 -18.74 -14.96
N LEU A 280 14.32 -18.50 -15.57
CA LEU A 280 14.09 -18.84 -16.98
C LEU A 280 14.97 -18.01 -17.91
N PHE A 281 15.16 -16.73 -17.61
CA PHE A 281 16.02 -15.82 -18.37
C PHE A 281 17.48 -16.32 -18.35
N ILE A 282 18.01 -16.68 -17.18
CA ILE A 282 19.35 -17.26 -17.03
C ILE A 282 19.44 -18.59 -17.79
N LYS A 283 18.43 -19.46 -17.68
CA LYS A 283 18.40 -20.75 -18.40
C LYS A 283 18.43 -20.56 -19.93
N LYS A 284 17.77 -19.52 -20.45
CA LYS A 284 17.66 -19.24 -21.89
C LYS A 284 18.90 -18.52 -22.44
N HIS A 285 19.47 -17.58 -21.70
CA HIS A 285 20.52 -16.69 -22.19
C HIS A 285 21.89 -16.89 -21.53
N GLY A 286 22.01 -17.81 -20.57
CA GLY A 286 23.23 -18.14 -19.84
C GLY A 286 23.64 -17.11 -18.77
N ARG A 287 23.07 -15.90 -18.80
CA ARG A 287 23.40 -14.79 -17.89
C ARG A 287 22.23 -13.82 -17.75
N LEU A 288 22.32 -12.93 -16.76
CA LEU A 288 21.30 -11.93 -16.45
C LEU A 288 21.76 -10.54 -16.90
N PHE A 289 21.01 -9.89 -17.79
CA PHE A 289 21.35 -8.56 -18.33
C PHE A 289 20.09 -7.78 -18.69
N CYS A 290 20.21 -6.46 -18.83
CA CYS A 290 19.11 -5.58 -19.21
C CYS A 290 18.71 -5.78 -20.69
N GLU A 291 17.44 -6.05 -20.97
CA GLU A 291 16.94 -6.25 -22.34
C GLU A 291 16.97 -4.97 -23.20
N VAL A 292 17.03 -3.80 -22.58
CA VAL A 292 17.09 -2.49 -23.26
C VAL A 292 18.53 -2.09 -23.57
N CYS A 293 19.35 -1.92 -22.54
CA CYS A 293 20.71 -1.38 -22.66
C CYS A 293 21.82 -2.44 -22.62
N SER A 294 21.48 -3.72 -22.49
CA SER A 294 22.43 -4.84 -22.39
C SER A 294 23.40 -4.79 -21.19
N ALA A 295 23.16 -3.91 -20.22
CA ALA A 295 23.97 -3.81 -19.01
C ALA A 295 23.97 -5.15 -18.23
N ASP A 296 25.17 -5.60 -17.88
CA ASP A 296 25.46 -6.84 -17.15
C ASP A 296 26.08 -6.45 -15.81
N PHE A 297 25.30 -6.55 -14.74
CA PHE A 297 25.68 -6.05 -13.43
C PHE A 297 26.86 -6.80 -12.80
N PRO A 298 26.95 -8.14 -12.87
CA PRO A 298 28.15 -8.86 -12.45
C PRO A 298 29.42 -8.39 -13.16
N LYS A 299 29.35 -8.06 -14.45
CA LYS A 299 30.52 -7.52 -15.18
C LYS A 299 30.92 -6.12 -14.75
N ILE A 300 29.95 -5.27 -14.40
CA ILE A 300 30.19 -3.86 -14.03
C ILE A 300 30.59 -3.73 -12.55
N TYR A 301 29.97 -4.51 -11.66
CA TYR A 301 30.03 -4.33 -10.21
C TYR A 301 30.58 -5.55 -9.45
N GLY A 302 31.06 -6.58 -10.16
CA GLY A 302 31.53 -7.82 -9.53
C GLY A 302 30.43 -8.52 -8.75
N ASP A 303 30.76 -9.13 -7.61
CA ASP A 303 29.82 -9.91 -6.80
C ASP A 303 28.60 -9.13 -6.33
N ARG A 304 28.73 -7.81 -6.17
CA ARG A 304 27.62 -6.92 -5.79
C ARG A 304 26.53 -6.85 -6.86
N GLY A 305 26.88 -7.13 -8.11
CA GLY A 305 25.94 -7.17 -9.24
C GLY A 305 25.17 -8.48 -9.37
N ASN A 306 25.49 -9.52 -8.58
CA ASN A 306 24.86 -10.82 -8.70
C ASN A 306 23.34 -10.75 -8.45
N ASN A 307 22.55 -11.30 -9.39
CA ASN A 307 21.08 -11.29 -9.38
C ASN A 307 20.42 -9.90 -9.34
N PHE A 308 21.19 -8.83 -9.54
CA PHE A 308 20.75 -7.45 -9.47
C PHE A 308 20.15 -7.00 -10.81
N ILE A 309 18.83 -7.12 -10.94
CA ILE A 309 18.03 -6.63 -12.07
C ILE A 309 16.55 -6.57 -11.66
N GLU A 310 15.76 -5.70 -12.28
CA GLU A 310 14.35 -5.49 -11.98
C GLU A 310 13.47 -6.17 -13.03
N GLY A 311 12.34 -6.74 -12.60
CA GLY A 311 11.35 -7.34 -13.50
C GLY A 311 10.24 -6.33 -13.81
N HIS A 312 9.99 -6.06 -15.08
CA HIS A 312 9.01 -5.11 -15.58
C HIS A 312 7.94 -5.85 -16.40
N HIS A 313 6.66 -5.53 -16.20
CA HIS A 313 5.57 -6.14 -16.98
C HIS A 313 5.49 -5.49 -18.37
N ARG A 314 5.63 -6.28 -19.43
CA ARG A 314 5.56 -5.84 -20.82
C ARG A 314 4.18 -5.35 -21.23
N LYS A 315 3.12 -5.93 -20.66
CA LYS A 315 1.75 -5.42 -20.78
C LYS A 315 1.48 -4.38 -19.69
N LEU A 316 0.96 -3.23 -20.09
CA LEU A 316 0.51 -2.21 -19.15
C LEU A 316 -0.67 -2.76 -18.36
N VAL A 317 -0.54 -2.78 -17.03
CA VAL A 317 -1.59 -3.25 -16.12
C VAL A 317 -2.91 -2.48 -16.30
N SER A 318 -2.85 -1.25 -16.82
CA SER A 318 -4.02 -0.42 -17.13
C SER A 318 -4.88 -0.90 -18.30
N GLU A 319 -4.41 -1.85 -19.11
CA GLU A 319 -5.14 -2.37 -20.27
C GLU A 319 -5.62 -3.82 -20.10
N MET A 320 -5.33 -4.44 -18.95
CA MET A 320 -5.68 -5.84 -18.68
C MET A 320 -7.13 -5.93 -18.19
N LYS A 321 -7.92 -6.85 -18.76
CA LYS A 321 -9.30 -7.12 -18.30
C LYS A 321 -9.28 -8.18 -17.20
N GLU A 322 -10.36 -8.21 -16.42
CA GLU A 322 -10.56 -9.22 -15.37
C GLU A 322 -10.45 -10.64 -15.96
N GLY A 323 -9.52 -11.45 -15.44
CA GLY A 323 -9.23 -12.81 -15.94
C GLY A 323 -7.97 -12.95 -16.81
N ASP A 324 -7.31 -11.86 -17.18
CA ASP A 324 -6.04 -11.93 -17.94
C ASP A 324 -4.90 -12.53 -17.09
N LYS A 325 -4.37 -13.67 -17.54
CA LYS A 325 -3.24 -14.34 -16.88
C LYS A 325 -1.92 -13.75 -17.40
N THR A 326 -1.15 -13.13 -16.51
CA THR A 326 0.24 -12.74 -16.79
C THR A 326 1.11 -13.99 -16.92
N LYS A 327 1.71 -14.20 -18.10
CA LYS A 327 2.70 -15.28 -18.28
C LYS A 327 4.06 -14.82 -17.77
N ILE A 328 4.93 -15.77 -17.41
CA ILE A 328 6.32 -15.45 -17.02
C ILE A 328 7.06 -14.77 -18.19
N GLU A 329 6.66 -15.08 -19.42
CA GLU A 329 7.15 -14.48 -20.68
C GLU A 329 6.80 -12.98 -20.81
N ASP A 330 5.80 -12.49 -20.08
CA ASP A 330 5.38 -11.09 -20.09
C ASP A 330 6.24 -10.20 -19.16
N ILE A 331 7.30 -10.75 -18.56
CA ILE A 331 8.23 -10.01 -17.69
C ILE A 331 9.53 -9.73 -18.43
N ALA A 332 9.86 -8.45 -18.59
CA ALA A 332 11.15 -7.99 -19.08
C ALA A 332 12.14 -7.76 -17.92
N MET A 333 13.40 -8.13 -18.13
CA MET A 333 14.53 -7.85 -17.24
C MET A 333 15.16 -6.49 -17.57
N LEU A 334 14.96 -5.51 -16.70
CA LEU A 334 15.43 -4.13 -16.88
C LEU A 334 16.38 -3.69 -15.76
N CYS A 335 17.39 -2.88 -16.09
CA CYS A 335 18.19 -2.18 -15.08
C CYS A 335 17.38 -1.04 -14.43
N SER A 336 17.79 -0.58 -13.24
CA SER A 336 17.09 0.49 -12.51
C SER A 336 16.89 1.77 -13.34
N ASN A 337 17.86 2.11 -14.20
CA ASN A 337 17.75 3.29 -15.07
C ASN A 337 16.73 3.07 -16.20
N CYS A 338 16.80 1.96 -16.92
CA CYS A 338 15.84 1.67 -18.00
C CYS A 338 14.43 1.45 -17.45
N HIS A 339 14.30 0.84 -16.28
CA HIS A 339 13.02 0.67 -15.61
C HIS A 339 12.43 2.01 -15.18
N ARG A 340 13.24 2.98 -14.76
CA ARG A 340 12.73 4.35 -14.52
C ARG A 340 12.35 5.06 -15.82
N MET A 341 13.13 4.88 -16.89
CA MET A 341 12.86 5.55 -18.16
C MET A 341 11.60 5.04 -18.86
N ILE A 342 11.28 3.74 -18.77
CA ILE A 342 10.08 3.18 -19.41
C ILE A 342 8.78 3.73 -18.79
N HIS A 343 8.81 4.11 -17.51
CA HIS A 343 7.68 4.70 -16.80
C HIS A 343 7.62 6.24 -16.89
N LYS A 344 8.61 6.90 -17.54
CA LYS A 344 8.56 8.34 -17.79
C LYS A 344 7.51 8.62 -18.87
N LYS A 345 6.64 9.62 -18.68
CA LYS A 345 5.62 9.98 -19.69
C LYS A 345 6.27 10.65 -20.92
N PRO A 346 5.83 10.34 -22.15
CA PRO A 346 4.86 9.29 -22.49
C PRO A 346 5.46 7.89 -22.28
N ILE A 347 4.65 6.97 -21.74
CA ILE A 347 5.07 5.59 -21.49
C ILE A 347 5.27 4.90 -22.83
N ILE A 348 6.37 4.16 -22.97
CA ILE A 348 6.75 3.48 -24.21
C ILE A 348 7.04 2.00 -23.95
N SER A 349 7.00 1.17 -25.00
CA SER A 349 7.30 -0.26 -24.88
C SER A 349 8.79 -0.52 -24.61
N VAL A 350 9.11 -1.74 -24.13
CA VAL A 350 10.50 -2.19 -23.94
C VAL A 350 11.26 -2.12 -25.27
N GLU A 351 10.59 -2.51 -26.35
CA GLU A 351 11.11 -2.48 -27.72
C GLU A 351 11.41 -1.05 -28.18
N ASP A 352 10.52 -0.11 -27.91
CA ASP A 352 10.70 1.29 -28.32
C ASP A 352 11.77 1.99 -27.50
N LEU A 353 11.84 1.73 -26.19
CA LEU A 353 12.95 2.23 -25.36
C LEU A 353 14.29 1.64 -25.82
N ALA A 354 14.32 0.35 -26.20
CA ALA A 354 15.51 -0.27 -26.78
C ALA A 354 15.92 0.40 -28.11
N LYS A 355 14.97 0.81 -28.96
CA LYS A 355 15.26 1.58 -30.18
C LYS A 355 15.86 2.95 -29.85
N VAL A 356 15.35 3.65 -28.83
CA VAL A 356 15.88 4.95 -28.40
C VAL A 356 17.33 4.82 -27.95
N VAL A 357 17.60 3.85 -27.05
CA VAL A 357 18.96 3.61 -26.54
C VAL A 357 19.92 3.21 -27.67
N ARG A 358 19.51 2.28 -28.55
CA ARG A 358 20.34 1.83 -29.69
C ARG A 358 20.59 2.91 -30.73
N ARG A 359 19.67 3.88 -30.90
CA ARG A 359 19.88 5.04 -31.79
C ARG A 359 20.96 5.97 -31.25
N GLN A 360 21.06 6.13 -29.93
CA GLN A 360 22.10 6.97 -29.33
C GLN A 360 23.48 6.30 -29.33
N THR A 361 23.55 4.97 -29.20
CA THR A 361 24.84 4.24 -29.27
C THR A 361 25.43 4.17 -30.68
N LYS A 362 24.66 4.47 -31.74
CA LYS A 362 25.16 4.58 -33.13
C LYS A 362 25.66 5.98 -33.49
N VAL A 363 25.48 6.96 -32.61
CA VAL A 363 25.87 8.38 -32.81
C VAL A 363 27.11 8.73 -31.97
N GLN A 364 27.71 7.73 -31.29
CA GLN A 364 28.97 7.86 -30.56
C GLN A 364 30.11 7.14 -31.26
#